data_AF-A0A1S6EXT7-F1
#
_entry.id   AF-A0A1S6EXT7-F1
#
_cell.length_a   1.000
_cell.length_b   1.000
_cell.length_c   1.000
_cell.angle_alpha   90.00
_cell.angle_beta   90.00
_cell.angle_gamma   90.00
#
_symmetry.space_group_name_H-M   'P 1'
#
loop_
_entity.id
_entity.type
_entity.pdbx_description
1 polymer ?
#
loop_
_entity_poly.entity_id
_entity_poly.type
_entity_poly.pdbx_seq_one_letter_code
_entity_poly.pdbx_strand_id
1 'polypeptide(L)'
;MRILTLLAVSLLLSGCGRLIPDAPGNGPRPYAPAPGAAGPRAAVASGGGVIDAPIEGGTFARLGRATASLGQCVAELDAARVTFSPTPDRVNSETCGLTDAGVLGADYGTTARMAPSDVTMTCALAAAVSVWRRQSVEPAAREILGSDVVQIDHMGVYACRGVRTDAGSTARASAHSRAAALDFSGVRLRDGRRITVTRDWAGDTPEARFLRRIRDEGCQVFGTVLSPDYNAVHFDHLHLEAERGRLCR
;
A
#
# COMPACT_ATOMS: atom_id res chain seq x y z
N MET A 1 -67.07 -39.57 26.76
CA MET A 1 -66.91 -38.76 28.00
C MET A 1 -65.71 -37.83 27.78
N ARG A 2 -65.92 -36.52 27.56
CA ARG A 2 -65.81 -35.43 28.57
C ARG A 2 -64.36 -35.35 29.11
N ILE A 3 -63.54 -34.29 28.92
CA ILE A 3 -63.78 -32.85 29.11
C ILE A 3 -62.60 -32.01 28.54
N LEU A 4 -62.92 -30.80 28.05
CA LEU A 4 -62.08 -29.65 27.68
C LEU A 4 -61.12 -29.16 28.79
N THR A 5 -59.98 -28.56 28.44
CA THR A 5 -59.56 -27.29 29.07
C THR A 5 -58.68 -26.43 28.15
N LEU A 6 -59.06 -25.16 27.99
CA LEU A 6 -58.39 -24.09 27.26
C LEU A 6 -57.36 -23.33 28.13
N LEU A 7 -56.33 -22.77 27.50
CA LEU A 7 -55.67 -21.51 27.90
C LEU A 7 -55.22 -20.79 26.59
N ALA A 8 -55.95 -19.80 26.08
CA ALA A 8 -55.97 -18.38 26.45
C ALA A 8 -54.69 -17.62 26.00
N VAL A 9 -54.74 -17.05 24.79
CA VAL A 9 -53.79 -16.05 24.27
C VAL A 9 -54.50 -14.70 24.27
N SER A 10 -54.02 -13.76 25.10
CA SER A 10 -54.45 -12.37 25.09
C SER A 10 -53.31 -11.46 25.53
N LEU A 11 -52.74 -10.69 24.61
CA LEU A 11 -52.16 -9.38 24.92
C LEU A 11 -52.56 -8.39 23.83
N LEU A 12 -53.54 -7.56 24.18
CA LEU A 12 -53.96 -6.35 23.48
C LEU A 12 -53.10 -5.19 24.00
N LEU A 13 -52.52 -4.39 23.10
CA LEU A 13 -52.27 -2.98 23.37
C LEU A 13 -52.81 -2.13 22.22
N SER A 14 -54.02 -1.62 22.44
CA SER A 14 -54.58 -0.46 21.76
C SER A 14 -53.80 0.79 22.17
N GLY A 15 -53.18 1.46 21.19
CA GLY A 15 -52.69 2.82 21.33
C GLY A 15 -53.50 3.76 20.45
N CYS A 16 -54.41 4.51 21.06
CA CYS A 16 -55.18 5.59 20.43
C CYS A 16 -54.25 6.78 20.12
N GLY A 17 -54.10 7.12 18.84
CA GLY A 17 -53.46 8.36 18.38
C GLY A 17 -54.43 9.16 17.51
N ARG A 18 -54.72 10.40 17.92
CA ARG A 18 -55.78 11.26 17.40
C ARG A 18 -55.50 11.76 15.97
N LEU A 19 -56.57 11.83 15.17
CA LEU A 19 -56.69 12.63 13.96
C LEU A 19 -56.55 14.12 14.32
N ILE A 20 -55.54 14.80 13.77
CA ILE A 20 -55.42 16.27 13.76
C ILE A 20 -55.83 16.74 12.36
N PRO A 21 -56.76 17.71 12.22
CA PRO A 21 -57.14 18.25 10.92
C PRO A 21 -56.04 19.15 10.33
N ASP A 22 -55.86 19.05 9.01
CA ASP A 22 -54.94 19.86 8.21
C ASP A 22 -55.25 21.36 8.32
N ALA A 23 -54.22 22.14 8.66
CA ALA A 23 -54.23 23.60 8.53
C ALA A 23 -53.64 24.01 7.17
N PRO A 24 -54.13 25.08 6.52
CA PRO A 24 -53.72 25.47 5.18
C PRO A 24 -52.29 26.02 5.16
N GLY A 25 -51.58 25.69 4.08
CA GLY A 25 -50.14 25.85 3.92
C GLY A 25 -49.62 27.29 3.93
N ASN A 26 -48.41 27.41 4.48
CA ASN A 26 -47.42 28.41 4.11
C ASN A 26 -46.21 27.66 3.56
N GLY A 27 -45.95 27.79 2.27
CA GLY A 27 -44.83 27.12 1.59
C GLY A 27 -43.46 27.55 2.13
N PRO A 28 -42.41 26.73 1.89
CA PRO A 28 -41.06 27.06 2.34
C PRO A 28 -40.54 28.30 1.62
N ARG A 29 -40.05 29.28 2.39
CA ARG A 29 -39.25 30.40 1.87
C ARG A 29 -37.92 29.83 1.34
N PRO A 30 -37.47 30.20 0.13
CA PRO A 30 -36.15 29.81 -0.33
C PRO A 30 -35.08 30.46 0.57
N TYR A 31 -34.18 29.63 1.11
CA TYR A 31 -33.01 30.08 1.84
C TYR A 31 -32.05 30.76 0.85
N ALA A 32 -31.92 32.08 0.93
CA ALA A 32 -30.88 32.80 0.20
C ALA A 32 -29.52 32.46 0.85
N PRO A 33 -28.53 31.94 0.09
CA PRO A 33 -27.20 31.73 0.64
C PRO A 33 -26.54 33.08 0.93
N ALA A 34 -25.88 33.18 2.08
CA ALA A 34 -25.07 34.33 2.43
C ALA A 34 -23.98 34.59 1.37
N PRO A 35 -23.63 35.86 1.08
CA PRO A 35 -22.56 36.16 0.13
C PRO A 35 -21.24 35.66 0.69
N GLY A 36 -20.69 34.62 0.06
CA GLY A 36 -19.38 34.08 0.36
C GLY A 36 -18.31 35.11 0.02
N ALA A 37 -17.47 35.43 1.00
CA ALA A 37 -16.17 36.04 0.75
C ALA A 37 -15.30 35.00 0.01
N ALA A 38 -15.36 35.00 -1.32
CA ALA A 38 -14.39 34.34 -2.17
C ALA A 38 -13.07 35.11 -2.07
N GLY A 39 -12.29 34.83 -1.01
CA GLY A 39 -10.86 35.10 -1.05
C GLY A 39 -10.24 34.33 -2.23
N PRO A 40 -9.17 34.84 -2.85
CA PRO A 40 -8.52 34.13 -3.93
C PRO A 40 -8.11 32.76 -3.41
N ARG A 41 -8.77 31.71 -3.95
CA ARG A 41 -8.27 30.35 -3.82
C ARG A 41 -6.89 30.39 -4.45
N ALA A 42 -5.85 30.38 -3.62
CA ALA A 42 -4.53 30.02 -4.08
C ALA A 42 -4.72 28.75 -4.90
N ALA A 43 -4.33 28.80 -6.18
CA ALA A 43 -4.33 27.63 -7.02
C ALA A 43 -3.55 26.55 -6.26
N VAL A 44 -4.23 25.49 -5.84
CA VAL A 44 -3.57 24.28 -5.37
C VAL A 44 -2.72 23.85 -6.55
N ALA A 45 -1.40 23.94 -6.40
CA ALA A 45 -0.50 23.50 -7.45
C ALA A 45 -0.84 22.03 -7.74
N SER A 46 -1.35 21.75 -8.94
CA SER A 46 -1.57 20.40 -9.46
C SER A 46 -0.23 19.73 -9.78
N GLY A 47 0.69 19.69 -8.82
CA GLY A 47 1.79 18.75 -8.80
C GLY A 47 1.44 17.71 -7.76
N GLY A 48 1.00 16.53 -8.20
CA GLY A 48 0.75 15.41 -7.28
C GLY A 48 1.97 15.14 -6.40
N GLY A 49 1.73 14.64 -5.18
CA GLY A 49 2.81 14.26 -4.26
C GLY A 49 3.78 13.25 -4.89
N VAL A 50 4.90 12.98 -4.22
CA VAL A 50 5.98 12.17 -4.82
C VAL A 50 5.52 10.77 -5.26
N ILE A 51 4.46 10.25 -4.65
CA ILE A 51 3.84 8.96 -4.92
C ILE A 51 3.14 8.91 -6.29
N ASP A 52 2.54 10.02 -6.72
CA ASP A 52 1.79 10.10 -7.97
C ASP A 52 2.63 10.63 -9.14
N ALA A 53 3.86 11.05 -8.87
CA ALA A 53 4.80 11.52 -9.89
C ALA A 53 5.46 10.34 -10.64
N PRO A 54 5.74 10.49 -11.96
CA PRO A 54 6.48 9.49 -12.72
C PRO A 54 7.85 9.15 -12.10
N ILE A 55 8.29 7.91 -12.30
CA ILE A 55 9.65 7.50 -11.93
C ILE A 55 10.63 8.12 -12.91
N GLU A 56 11.61 8.85 -12.38
CA GLU A 56 12.65 9.53 -13.16
C GLU A 56 13.94 9.64 -12.33
N GLY A 57 14.98 10.21 -12.93
CA GLY A 57 16.23 10.48 -12.23
C GLY A 57 16.00 11.32 -10.97
N GLY A 58 16.43 10.79 -9.83
CA GLY A 58 16.32 11.47 -8.54
C GLY A 58 15.04 11.17 -7.75
N THR A 59 14.16 10.27 -8.21
CA THR A 59 12.98 9.82 -7.45
C THR A 59 13.33 9.40 -6.02
N PHE A 60 14.36 8.57 -5.82
CA PHE A 60 14.83 8.19 -4.47
C PHE A 60 15.17 9.40 -3.59
N ALA A 61 15.82 10.42 -4.15
CA ALA A 61 16.19 11.62 -3.39
C ALA A 61 14.97 12.48 -3.04
N ARG A 62 13.95 12.54 -3.92
CA ARG A 62 12.68 13.20 -3.62
C ARG A 62 11.92 12.45 -2.54
N LEU A 63 11.82 11.12 -2.64
CA LEU A 63 11.24 10.26 -1.62
C LEU A 63 11.89 10.51 -0.27
N GLY A 64 13.23 10.45 -0.18
CA GLY A 64 13.92 10.69 1.08
C GLY A 64 13.71 12.08 1.70
N ARG A 65 13.35 13.11 0.90
CA ARG A 65 12.94 14.42 1.44
C ARG A 65 11.48 14.42 1.89
N ALA A 66 10.62 13.80 1.10
CA ALA A 66 9.19 13.69 1.36
C ALA A 66 8.89 12.80 2.59
N THR A 67 9.78 11.87 2.91
CA THR A 67 9.66 10.94 4.04
C THR A 67 10.68 11.20 5.16
N ALA A 68 11.23 12.41 5.24
CA ALA A 68 12.27 12.75 6.21
C ALA A 68 11.81 12.70 7.69
N SER A 69 10.50 12.68 7.92
CA SER A 69 9.87 12.42 9.22
C SER A 69 8.59 11.62 9.02
N LEU A 70 8.13 10.91 10.07
CA LEU A 70 6.87 10.18 10.03
C LEU A 70 5.68 11.07 9.62
N GLY A 71 5.58 12.29 10.15
CA GLY A 71 4.49 13.21 9.84
C GLY A 71 4.44 13.61 8.36
N GLN A 72 5.60 13.89 7.75
CA GLN A 72 5.68 14.19 6.32
C GLN A 72 5.32 12.96 5.48
N CYS A 73 5.84 11.79 5.86
CA CYS A 73 5.58 10.55 5.14
C CYS A 73 4.09 10.16 5.16
N VAL A 74 3.44 10.25 6.33
CA VAL A 74 2.00 10.00 6.45
C VAL A 74 1.19 10.99 5.62
N ALA A 75 1.57 12.27 5.61
CA ALA A 75 0.90 13.27 4.78
C ALA A 75 1.01 12.96 3.28
N GLU A 76 2.16 12.46 2.81
CA GLU A 76 2.33 12.02 1.41
C GLU A 76 1.48 10.80 1.08
N LEU A 77 1.44 9.80 1.96
CA LEU A 77 0.59 8.60 1.80
C LEU A 77 -0.90 8.97 1.79
N ASP A 78 -1.34 9.83 2.70
CA ASP A 78 -2.71 10.31 2.79
C ASP A 78 -3.10 11.11 1.54
N ALA A 79 -2.24 12.02 1.07
CA ALA A 79 -2.47 12.79 -0.15
C ALA A 79 -2.63 11.87 -1.38
N ALA A 80 -1.86 10.78 -1.43
CA ALA A 80 -1.97 9.77 -2.47
C ALA A 80 -3.17 8.82 -2.28
N ARG A 81 -3.89 8.88 -1.15
CA ARG A 81 -4.94 7.94 -0.74
C ARG A 81 -4.39 6.53 -0.54
N VAL A 82 -3.33 6.42 0.25
CA VAL A 82 -2.76 5.16 0.73
C VAL A 82 -3.03 5.05 2.22
N THR A 83 -3.76 4.02 2.65
CA THR A 83 -3.96 3.76 4.06
C THR A 83 -2.65 3.31 4.69
N PHE A 84 -2.22 4.01 5.74
CA PHE A 84 -1.10 3.61 6.57
C PHE A 84 -1.48 3.81 8.03
N SER A 85 -1.31 2.77 8.84
CA SER A 85 -1.65 2.81 10.27
C SER A 85 -0.37 2.76 11.08
N PRO A 86 0.14 3.91 11.60
CA PRO A 86 1.36 3.94 12.38
C PRO A 86 1.29 3.03 13.60
N THR A 87 2.42 2.43 13.95
CA THR A 87 2.61 1.62 15.15
C THR A 87 3.65 2.26 16.06
N PRO A 88 3.58 2.06 17.39
CA PRO A 88 4.59 2.57 18.29
C PRO A 88 5.97 2.02 17.93
N ASP A 89 6.98 2.87 18.03
CA ASP A 89 8.38 2.49 17.89
C ASP A 89 8.74 1.38 18.89
N ARG A 90 9.64 0.48 18.46
CA ARG A 90 10.11 -0.64 19.26
C ARG A 90 11.60 -0.81 19.09
N VAL A 91 12.31 -0.97 20.19
CA VAL A 91 13.71 -1.39 20.20
C VAL A 91 13.76 -2.81 20.76
N ASN A 92 14.09 -3.78 19.90
CA ASN A 92 14.20 -5.19 20.29
C ASN A 92 15.65 -5.55 20.64
N SER A 93 16.61 -4.94 19.95
CA SER A 93 18.05 -5.02 20.20
C SER A 93 18.75 -3.78 19.62
N GLU A 94 20.07 -3.71 19.73
CA GLU A 94 20.87 -2.66 19.10
C GLU A 94 20.64 -2.58 17.57
N THR A 95 20.37 -3.71 16.91
CA THR A 95 20.25 -3.79 15.46
C THR A 95 18.83 -4.00 14.96
N CYS A 96 17.88 -4.31 15.85
CA CYS A 96 16.54 -4.72 15.49
C CYS A 96 15.49 -3.87 16.20
N GLY A 97 14.50 -3.42 15.43
CA GLY A 97 13.45 -2.57 15.95
C GLY A 97 12.52 -2.10 14.85
N LEU A 98 11.57 -1.26 15.25
CA LEU A 98 10.68 -0.55 14.36
C LEU A 98 10.76 0.93 14.72
N THR A 99 11.01 1.77 13.74
CA THR A 99 11.04 3.24 13.89
C THR A 99 10.26 3.83 12.74
N ASP A 100 9.35 4.76 13.05
CA ASP A 100 8.45 5.38 12.07
C ASP A 100 7.69 4.33 11.23
N ALA A 101 7.32 3.21 11.85
CA ALA A 101 6.73 2.06 11.18
C ALA A 101 5.21 2.01 11.34
N GLY A 102 4.55 1.29 10.45
CA GLY A 102 3.12 1.10 10.47
C GLY A 102 2.67 -0.01 9.53
N VAL A 103 1.39 -0.35 9.62
CA VAL A 103 0.75 -1.34 8.74
C VAL A 103 0.36 -0.66 7.43
N LEU A 104 0.89 -1.16 6.31
CA LEU A 104 0.45 -0.73 4.97
C LEU A 104 -0.92 -1.36 4.65
N GLY A 105 -1.92 -0.51 4.46
CA GLY A 105 -3.27 -0.89 4.09
C GLY A 105 -3.54 -0.75 2.59
N ALA A 106 -4.79 -0.44 2.26
CA ALA A 106 -5.22 -0.27 0.88
C ALA A 106 -4.54 0.94 0.22
N ASP A 107 -4.09 0.76 -1.01
CA ASP A 107 -3.59 1.82 -1.88
C ASP A 107 -4.64 2.04 -2.99
N TYR A 108 -5.43 3.10 -2.88
CA TYR A 108 -6.56 3.37 -3.78
C TYR A 108 -6.15 3.87 -5.17
N GLY A 109 -4.85 4.03 -5.44
CA GLY A 109 -4.31 4.28 -6.78
C GLY A 109 -3.87 3.00 -7.50
N THR A 110 -4.06 1.84 -6.88
CA THR A 110 -3.65 0.52 -7.39
C THR A 110 -4.81 -0.46 -7.31
N THR A 111 -4.78 -1.52 -8.10
CA THR A 111 -5.72 -2.66 -7.97
C THR A 111 -5.12 -3.83 -7.20
N ALA A 112 -3.80 -3.93 -7.15
CA ALA A 112 -3.12 -5.05 -6.53
C ALA A 112 -3.17 -4.98 -5.00
N ARG A 113 -3.60 -6.06 -4.34
CA ARG A 113 -3.39 -6.25 -2.89
C ARG A 113 -2.01 -6.84 -2.61
N MET A 114 -1.48 -6.61 -1.41
CA MET A 114 -0.28 -7.32 -0.92
C MET A 114 -0.67 -8.69 -0.36
N ALA A 115 0.18 -9.69 -0.56
CA ALA A 115 0.04 -11.02 0.01
C ALA A 115 1.39 -11.54 0.52
N PRO A 116 1.52 -11.90 1.81
CA PRO A 116 0.53 -11.78 2.90
C PRO A 116 -0.01 -10.33 3.13
N SER A 117 -1.16 -10.21 3.81
CA SER A 117 -1.75 -8.90 4.14
C SER A 117 -1.13 -8.28 5.39
N ASP A 118 -1.55 -7.05 5.73
CA ASP A 118 -1.22 -6.36 6.99
C ASP A 118 0.29 -6.22 7.24
N VAL A 119 1.01 -5.88 6.16
CA VAL A 119 2.46 -5.83 6.14
C VAL A 119 2.95 -4.61 6.93
N THR A 120 3.66 -4.86 8.03
CA THR A 120 4.30 -3.79 8.82
C THR A 120 5.63 -3.40 8.20
N MET A 121 5.78 -2.12 7.88
CA MET A 121 7.00 -1.54 7.29
C MET A 121 7.27 -0.14 7.82
N THR A 122 8.51 0.35 7.67
CA THR A 122 8.78 1.78 7.83
C THR A 122 7.91 2.60 6.89
N CYS A 123 7.51 3.80 7.30
CA CYS A 123 6.71 4.69 6.47
C CYS A 123 7.45 5.02 5.16
N ALA A 124 8.77 5.23 5.23
CA ALA A 124 9.61 5.46 4.04
C ALA A 124 9.54 4.29 3.04
N LEU A 125 9.57 3.04 3.51
CA LEU A 125 9.38 1.88 2.64
C LEU A 125 7.95 1.83 2.07
N ALA A 126 6.92 2.17 2.87
CA ALA A 126 5.54 2.22 2.38
C ALA A 126 5.38 3.21 1.21
N ALA A 127 5.93 4.42 1.35
CA ALA A 127 5.90 5.42 0.27
C ALA A 127 6.65 4.96 -0.99
N ALA A 128 7.83 4.35 -0.82
CA ALA A 128 8.60 3.80 -1.94
C ALA A 128 7.86 2.66 -2.64
N VAL A 129 7.25 1.74 -1.89
CA VAL A 129 6.42 0.65 -2.43
C VAL A 129 5.20 1.20 -3.18
N SER A 130 4.55 2.26 -2.67
CA SER A 130 3.44 2.90 -3.38
C SER A 130 3.85 3.57 -4.70
N VAL A 131 4.98 4.29 -4.74
CA VAL A 131 5.56 4.78 -6.02
C VAL A 131 5.77 3.61 -6.98
N TRP A 132 6.47 2.57 -6.54
CA TRP A 132 6.84 1.45 -7.38
C TRP A 132 5.60 0.71 -7.92
N ARG A 133 4.59 0.48 -7.09
CA ARG A 133 3.33 -0.18 -7.51
C ARG A 133 2.59 0.63 -8.56
N ARG A 134 2.39 1.93 -8.30
CA ARG A 134 1.59 2.83 -9.16
C ARG A 134 2.27 3.15 -10.47
N GLN A 135 3.58 3.40 -10.42
CA GLN A 135 4.33 3.99 -11.54
C GLN A 135 5.16 2.97 -12.32
N SER A 136 5.38 1.76 -11.78
CA SER A 136 6.16 0.71 -12.43
C SER A 136 5.37 -0.59 -12.60
N VAL A 137 5.01 -1.25 -11.49
CA VAL A 137 4.46 -2.62 -11.52
C VAL A 137 3.17 -2.70 -12.33
N GLU A 138 2.17 -1.88 -12.01
CA GLU A 138 0.88 -1.98 -12.70
C GLU A 138 0.93 -1.48 -14.15
N PRO A 139 1.56 -0.34 -14.48
CA PRO A 139 1.77 0.07 -15.87
C PRO A 139 2.51 -1.00 -16.69
N ALA A 140 3.59 -1.57 -16.14
CA ALA A 140 4.36 -2.60 -16.82
C ALA A 140 3.56 -3.87 -17.09
N ALA A 141 2.70 -4.30 -16.17
CA ALA A 141 1.84 -5.46 -16.39
C ALA A 141 0.82 -5.20 -17.51
N ARG A 142 0.20 -4.01 -17.54
CA ARG A 142 -0.72 -3.65 -18.63
C ARG A 142 -0.02 -3.58 -19.98
N GLU A 143 1.13 -2.93 -20.04
CA GLU A 143 1.85 -2.69 -21.30
C GLU A 143 2.51 -3.95 -21.87
N ILE A 144 3.12 -4.78 -21.01
CA ILE A 144 3.92 -5.93 -21.45
C ILE A 144 3.11 -7.23 -21.42
N LEU A 145 2.27 -7.39 -20.39
CA LEU A 145 1.50 -8.62 -20.19
C LEU A 145 0.06 -8.50 -20.65
N GLY A 146 -0.45 -7.29 -20.91
CA GLY A 146 -1.83 -7.07 -21.34
C GLY A 146 -2.87 -7.32 -20.25
N SER A 147 -2.49 -7.27 -18.97
CA SER A 147 -3.35 -7.67 -17.86
C SER A 147 -3.03 -6.90 -16.58
N ASP A 148 -4.04 -6.57 -15.78
CA ASP A 148 -3.85 -5.88 -14.51
C ASP A 148 -3.27 -6.82 -13.44
N VAL A 149 -2.41 -6.28 -12.58
CA VAL A 149 -1.99 -6.96 -11.34
C VAL A 149 -3.11 -6.86 -10.31
N VAL A 150 -3.57 -7.99 -9.79
CA VAL A 150 -4.56 -8.06 -8.70
C VAL A 150 -3.95 -8.46 -7.37
N GLN A 151 -2.74 -9.00 -7.37
CA GLN A 151 -2.01 -9.36 -6.16
C GLN A 151 -0.50 -9.28 -6.38
N ILE A 152 0.21 -8.78 -5.38
CA ILE A 152 1.67 -8.84 -5.26
C ILE A 152 2.01 -9.86 -4.15
N ASP A 153 2.77 -10.89 -4.52
CA ASP A 153 3.26 -11.92 -3.60
C ASP A 153 4.64 -11.49 -3.07
N HIS A 154 4.84 -11.47 -1.75
CA HIS A 154 6.13 -11.17 -1.11
C HIS A 154 6.52 -12.20 -0.04
N MET A 155 7.81 -12.30 0.26
CA MET A 155 8.37 -13.26 1.23
C MET A 155 8.58 -12.68 2.63
N GLY A 156 8.55 -11.35 2.76
CA GLY A 156 8.60 -10.71 4.07
C GLY A 156 9.10 -9.28 4.01
N VAL A 157 8.99 -8.61 5.16
CA VAL A 157 9.48 -7.25 5.36
C VAL A 157 10.34 -7.15 6.62
N TYR A 158 9.92 -7.77 7.73
CA TYR A 158 10.70 -7.79 8.96
C TYR A 158 11.37 -9.15 9.20
N ALA A 159 12.68 -9.14 9.42
CA ALA A 159 13.46 -10.26 9.91
C ALA A 159 14.69 -9.74 10.65
N CYS A 160 14.73 -9.95 11.97
CA CYS A 160 15.87 -9.56 12.80
C CYS A 160 17.05 -10.49 12.55
N ARG A 161 17.92 -10.10 11.61
CA ARG A 161 19.12 -10.85 11.20
C ARG A 161 20.12 -9.96 10.47
N GLY A 162 21.35 -10.47 10.36
CA GLY A 162 22.35 -9.91 9.47
C GLY A 162 21.99 -10.08 7.98
N VAL A 163 22.74 -9.38 7.14
CA VAL A 163 22.64 -9.47 5.68
C VAL A 163 23.02 -10.87 5.23
N ARG A 164 22.19 -11.44 4.35
CA ARG A 164 22.43 -12.75 3.73
C ARG A 164 23.37 -12.60 2.54
N THR A 165 24.31 -13.52 2.46
CA THR A 165 25.26 -13.71 1.36
C THR A 165 25.33 -15.20 1.04
N ASP A 166 26.01 -15.56 -0.04
CA ASP A 166 26.23 -16.97 -0.38
C ASP A 166 27.05 -17.71 0.71
N ALA A 167 27.82 -16.97 1.52
CA ALA A 167 28.58 -17.50 2.66
C ALA A 167 27.78 -17.52 3.99
N GLY A 168 26.49 -17.19 3.96
CA GLY A 168 25.62 -17.12 5.14
C GLY A 168 25.35 -15.69 5.62
N SER A 169 25.06 -15.52 6.91
CA SER A 169 24.72 -14.22 7.50
C SER A 169 25.96 -13.46 7.94
N THR A 170 26.04 -12.18 7.58
CA THR A 170 27.09 -11.26 8.05
C THR A 170 26.74 -10.65 9.41
N ALA A 171 27.69 -9.94 10.04
CA ALA A 171 27.46 -9.15 11.24
C ALA A 171 26.73 -7.82 10.97
N ARG A 172 26.69 -7.36 9.71
CA ARG A 172 25.98 -6.13 9.34
C ARG A 172 24.47 -6.37 9.39
N ALA A 173 23.75 -5.57 10.16
CA ALA A 173 22.29 -5.61 10.22
C ALA A 173 21.68 -5.40 8.83
N SER A 174 20.71 -6.25 8.48
CA SER A 174 19.90 -6.06 7.26
C SER A 174 18.84 -4.99 7.47
N ALA A 175 18.44 -4.29 6.40
CA ALA A 175 17.27 -3.42 6.44
C ALA A 175 15.97 -4.14 6.84
N HIS A 176 15.88 -5.46 6.62
CA HIS A 176 14.79 -6.27 7.19
C HIS A 176 14.76 -6.25 8.72
N SER A 177 15.88 -6.02 9.40
CA SER A 177 15.89 -5.90 10.87
C SER A 177 15.16 -4.66 11.38
N ARG A 178 14.84 -3.73 10.47
CA ARG A 178 14.11 -2.48 10.74
C ARG A 178 12.78 -2.37 10.00
N ALA A 179 12.34 -3.45 9.34
CA ALA A 179 11.20 -3.42 8.42
C ALA A 179 11.34 -2.38 7.30
N ALA A 180 12.57 -2.14 6.85
CA ALA A 180 12.93 -1.15 5.83
C ALA A 180 13.31 -1.79 4.48
N ALA A 181 13.06 -3.10 4.32
CA ALA A 181 13.14 -3.79 3.04
C ALA A 181 11.94 -4.73 2.79
N LEU A 182 11.64 -4.99 1.53
CA LEU A 182 10.61 -5.91 1.03
C LEU A 182 11.23 -6.93 0.08
N ASP A 183 10.96 -8.22 0.30
CA ASP A 183 11.34 -9.28 -0.64
C ASP A 183 10.14 -9.63 -1.54
N PHE A 184 10.10 -9.06 -2.73
CA PHE A 184 9.05 -9.32 -3.74
C PHE A 184 9.30 -10.65 -4.46
N SER A 185 8.29 -11.52 -4.55
CA SER A 185 8.43 -12.83 -5.19
C SER A 185 7.66 -12.99 -6.50
N GLY A 186 6.64 -12.16 -6.75
CA GLY A 186 5.83 -12.26 -7.95
C GLY A 186 4.51 -11.52 -7.91
N VAL A 187 3.70 -11.73 -8.95
CA VAL A 187 2.37 -11.15 -9.11
C VAL A 187 1.35 -12.19 -9.54
N ARG A 188 0.07 -11.91 -9.23
CA ARG A 188 -1.08 -12.55 -9.88
C ARG A 188 -1.82 -11.53 -10.72
N LEU A 189 -2.14 -11.93 -11.95
CA LEU A 189 -2.84 -11.09 -12.90
C LEU A 189 -4.34 -11.36 -12.87
N ARG A 190 -5.12 -10.41 -13.39
CA ARG A 190 -6.58 -10.49 -13.49
C ARG A 190 -7.04 -11.71 -14.28
N ASP A 191 -6.28 -12.11 -15.29
CA ASP A 191 -6.54 -13.28 -16.14
C ASP A 191 -6.16 -14.64 -15.50
N GLY A 192 -5.67 -14.63 -14.26
CA GLY A 192 -5.32 -15.83 -13.52
C GLY A 192 -3.87 -16.29 -13.66
N ARG A 193 -3.06 -15.67 -14.54
CA ARG A 193 -1.62 -15.96 -14.61
C ARG A 193 -0.92 -15.60 -13.31
N ARG A 194 0.09 -16.40 -12.95
CA ARG A 194 0.99 -16.15 -11.83
C ARG A 194 2.42 -16.06 -12.32
N ILE A 195 2.98 -14.86 -12.23
CA ILE A 195 4.36 -14.56 -12.63
C ILE A 195 5.22 -14.51 -11.37
N THR A 196 6.34 -15.22 -11.35
CA THR A 196 7.22 -15.37 -10.19
C THR A 196 8.67 -15.16 -10.59
N VAL A 197 9.46 -14.52 -9.74
CA VAL A 197 10.88 -14.30 -9.99
C VAL A 197 11.59 -15.63 -10.24
N THR A 198 11.37 -16.63 -9.39
CA THR A 198 12.04 -17.94 -9.50
C THR A 198 11.83 -18.64 -10.85
N ARG A 199 10.63 -18.55 -11.44
CA ARG A 199 10.30 -19.29 -12.68
C ARG A 199 10.48 -18.47 -13.94
N ASP A 200 10.22 -17.17 -13.85
CA ASP A 200 9.93 -16.34 -15.01
C ASP A 200 11.01 -15.27 -15.26
N TRP A 201 12.11 -15.28 -14.50
CA TRP A 201 13.20 -14.29 -14.64
C TRP A 201 14.04 -14.47 -15.92
N ALA A 202 14.29 -15.71 -16.33
CA ALA A 202 15.24 -16.03 -17.38
C ALA A 202 14.65 -15.90 -18.79
N GLY A 203 15.53 -15.66 -19.78
CA GLY A 203 15.15 -15.59 -21.19
C GLY A 203 14.48 -14.26 -21.59
N ASP A 204 13.82 -14.26 -22.74
CA ASP A 204 13.19 -13.08 -23.34
C ASP A 204 11.66 -13.25 -23.51
N THR A 205 11.03 -13.83 -22.50
CA THR A 205 9.55 -13.89 -22.43
C THR A 205 8.99 -12.53 -22.02
N PRO A 206 7.71 -12.24 -22.31
CA PRO A 206 7.02 -11.07 -21.76
C PRO A 206 7.13 -10.98 -20.23
N GLU A 207 7.03 -12.11 -19.53
CA GLU A 207 7.17 -12.22 -18.09
C GLU A 207 8.56 -11.81 -17.60
N ALA A 208 9.60 -12.28 -18.28
CA ALA A 208 10.98 -11.94 -17.97
C ALA A 208 11.27 -10.45 -18.22
N ARG A 209 10.74 -9.89 -19.32
CA ARG A 209 10.81 -8.45 -19.60
C ARG A 209 10.06 -7.62 -18.57
N PHE A 210 8.89 -8.06 -18.14
CA PHE A 210 8.13 -7.43 -17.06
C PHE A 210 8.93 -7.39 -15.76
N LEU A 211 9.47 -8.53 -15.31
CA LEU A 211 10.25 -8.61 -14.07
C LEU A 211 11.52 -7.75 -14.12
N ARG A 212 12.24 -7.74 -15.26
CA ARG A 212 13.41 -6.87 -15.44
C ARG A 212 13.04 -5.39 -15.45
N ARG A 213 11.94 -5.02 -16.11
CA ARG A 213 11.46 -3.63 -16.12
C ARG A 213 11.15 -3.13 -14.71
N ILE A 214 10.38 -3.89 -13.93
CA ILE A 214 10.03 -3.46 -12.56
C ILE A 214 11.26 -3.42 -11.65
N ARG A 215 12.26 -4.27 -11.89
CA ARG A 215 13.57 -4.18 -11.22
C ARG A 215 14.29 -2.88 -11.60
N ASP A 216 14.41 -2.58 -12.88
CA ASP A 216 15.16 -1.43 -13.39
C ASP A 216 14.55 -0.10 -12.94
N GLU A 217 13.23 0.03 -13.04
CA GLU A 217 12.49 1.20 -12.54
C GLU A 217 12.54 1.27 -11.01
N GLY A 218 12.52 0.12 -10.32
CA GLY A 218 12.75 0.03 -8.88
C GLY A 218 14.09 0.63 -8.45
N CYS A 219 15.13 0.55 -9.27
CA CYS A 219 16.44 1.14 -8.96
C CYS A 219 16.45 2.68 -8.89
N GLN A 220 15.41 3.34 -9.41
CA GLN A 220 15.23 4.79 -9.24
C GLN A 220 14.45 5.13 -7.96
N VAL A 221 13.76 4.15 -7.37
CA VAL A 221 12.84 4.30 -6.24
C VAL A 221 13.48 3.87 -4.91
N PHE A 222 14.24 2.77 -4.93
CA PHE A 222 14.86 2.16 -3.76
C PHE A 222 16.35 2.46 -3.70
N GLY A 223 16.93 2.41 -2.50
CA GLY A 223 18.38 2.60 -2.29
C GLY A 223 19.17 1.36 -2.70
N THR A 224 18.61 0.17 -2.41
CA THR A 224 19.16 -1.10 -2.85
C THR A 224 18.08 -1.93 -3.52
N VAL A 225 18.40 -2.46 -4.70
CA VAL A 225 17.60 -3.44 -5.46
C VAL A 225 18.51 -4.59 -5.83
N LEU A 226 18.21 -5.78 -5.32
CA LEU A 226 18.95 -7.01 -5.65
C LEU A 226 17.99 -8.00 -6.32
N SER A 227 18.46 -8.64 -7.37
CA SER A 227 17.71 -9.57 -8.18
C SER A 227 18.48 -10.89 -8.36
N PRO A 228 17.91 -11.88 -9.08
CA PRO A 228 18.64 -13.10 -9.43
C PRO A 228 19.96 -12.85 -10.18
N ASP A 229 20.13 -11.67 -10.82
CA ASP A 229 21.38 -11.29 -11.50
C ASP A 229 22.49 -10.90 -10.51
N TYR A 230 22.18 -10.69 -9.22
CA TYR A 230 23.16 -10.31 -8.21
C TYR A 230 23.91 -11.52 -7.63
N ASN A 231 23.19 -12.49 -7.05
CA ASN A 231 23.75 -13.71 -6.47
C ASN A 231 22.69 -14.79 -6.21
N ALA A 232 23.14 -15.96 -5.74
CA ALA A 232 22.27 -17.11 -5.52
C ALA A 232 21.26 -16.92 -4.37
N VAL A 233 21.51 -16.02 -3.42
CA VAL A 233 20.54 -15.71 -2.36
C VAL A 233 19.27 -15.05 -2.90
N HIS A 234 19.36 -14.32 -4.01
CA HIS A 234 18.24 -13.55 -4.58
C HIS A 234 17.64 -14.24 -5.81
N PHE A 235 17.87 -15.54 -5.99
CA PHE A 235 17.41 -16.29 -7.17
C PHE A 235 15.88 -16.35 -7.31
N ASP A 236 15.14 -16.15 -6.22
CA ASP A 236 13.69 -16.33 -6.14
C ASP A 236 12.92 -15.06 -5.77
N HIS A 237 13.59 -13.92 -5.58
CA HIS A 237 12.94 -12.66 -5.22
C HIS A 237 13.72 -11.42 -5.68
N LEU A 238 13.03 -10.27 -5.67
CA LEU A 238 13.66 -8.96 -5.69
C LEU A 238 13.73 -8.43 -4.26
N HIS A 239 14.92 -8.12 -3.77
CA HIS A 239 15.12 -7.43 -2.51
C HIS A 239 15.07 -5.92 -2.73
N LEU A 240 14.11 -5.23 -2.11
CA LEU A 240 13.84 -3.80 -2.29
C LEU A 240 14.01 -3.07 -0.95
N GLU A 241 15.07 -2.28 -0.79
CA GLU A 241 15.41 -1.59 0.45
C GLU A 241 15.32 -0.06 0.27
N ALA A 242 14.56 0.59 1.16
CA ALA A 242 14.32 2.04 1.13
C ALA A 242 15.34 2.86 1.94
N GLU A 243 16.28 2.21 2.63
CA GLU A 243 17.37 2.88 3.34
C GLU A 243 18.43 3.43 2.36
N ARG A 244 19.43 4.12 2.90
CA ARG A 244 20.51 4.71 2.10
C ARG A 244 21.33 3.61 1.43
N GLY A 245 21.33 3.62 0.10
CA GLY A 245 22.13 2.72 -0.74
C GLY A 245 22.20 3.23 -2.17
N ARG A 246 23.08 2.62 -2.98
CA ARG A 246 23.16 2.79 -4.44
C ARG A 246 23.52 1.49 -5.13
N LEU A 247 22.98 0.37 -4.65
CA LEU A 247 23.23 -0.94 -5.24
C LEU A 247 22.02 -1.39 -6.04
N CYS A 248 22.19 -1.49 -7.36
CA CYS A 248 21.18 -1.97 -8.29
C CYS A 248 21.81 -3.09 -9.12
N ARG A 249 21.37 -4.33 -8.89
CA ARG A 249 21.91 -5.52 -9.54
C ARG A 249 20.83 -6.54 -9.88
#